data_AF-A0A923AHN3-F1
#
_entry.id   AF-A0A923AHN3-F1
#
_cell.length_a   1.000
_cell.length_b   1.000
_cell.length_c   1.000
_cell.angle_alpha   90.00
_cell.angle_beta   90.00
_cell.angle_gamma   90.00
#
_symmetry.space_group_name_H-M   'P 1'
#
loop_
_entity.id
_entity.type
_entity.pdbx_description
1 polymer ?
#
loop_
_entity_poly.entity_id
_entity_poly.type
_entity_poly.pdbx_seq_one_letter_code
_entity_poly.pdbx_strand_id
1 'polypeptide(L)'
;MTPNGVPSEGRALWPHRISGSTRSSNKRAKNQLSLSHRTATTPRVSPSPPNASTARAQLVEVLLRVGQEDRAALSALYTLTSAKLFGICLRICGERQAAEDVLQEVYLIVWKRAGGYEPGRASPITWLATIARNRAIDWRRA
;
A
#
# COMPACT_ATOMS: atom_id res chain seq x y z
N MET A 1 -65.46 11.44 -18.31
CA MET A 1 -64.80 11.25 -17.00
C MET A 1 -63.39 10.73 -17.22
N THR A 2 -62.38 11.58 -17.11
CA THR A 2 -60.96 11.19 -16.91
C THR A 2 -60.65 11.28 -15.41
N PRO A 3 -59.45 10.88 -14.90
CA PRO A 3 -58.34 10.11 -15.50
C PRO A 3 -57.88 8.93 -14.61
N ASN A 4 -57.36 7.84 -15.16
CA ASN A 4 -55.92 7.55 -15.32
C ASN A 4 -55.01 8.05 -14.17
N GLY A 5 -54.66 7.11 -13.28
CA GLY A 5 -53.71 7.28 -12.20
C GLY A 5 -52.26 7.33 -12.70
N VAL A 6 -51.59 8.42 -12.36
CA VAL A 6 -50.14 8.58 -12.38
C VAL A 6 -49.59 7.94 -11.10
N PRO A 7 -48.41 7.28 -11.15
CA PRO A 7 -47.49 7.45 -10.04
C PRO A 7 -46.05 7.78 -10.47
N SER A 8 -45.60 8.93 -9.95
CA SER A 8 -44.25 9.19 -9.41
C SER A 8 -43.04 9.03 -10.32
N GLU A 9 -42.76 10.07 -11.10
CA GLU A 9 -41.39 10.43 -11.48
C GLU A 9 -40.69 11.13 -10.30
N GLY A 10 -39.81 10.39 -9.62
CA GLY A 10 -38.96 10.84 -8.53
C GLY A 10 -37.51 11.01 -8.96
N ARG A 11 -37.18 12.19 -9.50
CA ARG A 11 -36.05 13.04 -9.08
C ARG A 11 -34.71 12.33 -8.78
N ALA A 12 -33.77 12.39 -9.73
CA ALA A 12 -32.36 12.61 -9.44
C ALA A 12 -31.68 13.27 -10.66
N LEU A 13 -31.97 14.55 -10.83
CA LEU A 13 -31.20 15.47 -11.64
C LEU A 13 -29.78 15.55 -11.06
N TRP A 14 -28.81 14.94 -11.73
CA TRP A 14 -27.41 15.21 -11.48
C TRP A 14 -27.11 16.64 -11.96
N PRO A 15 -26.64 17.56 -11.11
CA PRO A 15 -26.20 18.86 -11.57
C PRO A 15 -24.89 18.73 -12.34
N HIS A 16 -24.92 19.17 -13.60
CA HIS A 16 -23.77 19.46 -14.43
C HIS A 16 -22.80 20.40 -13.69
N ARG A 17 -21.68 19.86 -13.21
CA ARG A 17 -20.57 20.68 -12.70
C ARG A 17 -19.61 20.99 -13.84
N ILE A 18 -19.95 22.02 -14.59
CA ILE A 18 -18.98 22.78 -15.38
C ILE A 18 -18.22 23.67 -14.39
N SER A 19 -16.92 23.43 -14.23
CA SER A 19 -16.00 24.50 -13.88
C SER A 19 -14.63 24.13 -14.43
N GLY A 20 -14.32 24.75 -15.56
CA GLY A 20 -12.94 24.91 -15.99
C GLY A 20 -12.16 25.67 -14.92
N SER A 21 -10.91 25.26 -14.73
CA SER A 21 -9.86 26.14 -14.23
C SER A 21 -8.59 25.80 -14.99
N THR A 22 -8.46 26.45 -16.14
CA THR A 22 -7.20 26.68 -16.83
C THR A 22 -6.31 27.52 -15.92
N ARG A 23 -5.48 26.86 -15.10
CA ARG A 23 -4.41 27.54 -14.36
C ARG A 23 -3.22 27.76 -15.26
N SER A 24 -3.29 28.91 -15.94
CA SER A 24 -2.20 29.86 -16.22
C SER A 24 -0.79 29.29 -16.42
N SER A 25 -0.42 29.17 -17.70
CA SER A 25 0.92 29.46 -18.18
C SER A 25 1.36 30.85 -17.74
N ASN A 26 2.55 30.97 -17.13
CA ASN A 26 3.28 32.23 -17.15
C ASN A 26 4.75 32.03 -17.55
N LYS A 27 4.97 32.27 -18.84
CA LYS A 27 6.01 33.09 -19.48
C LYS A 27 7.47 33.00 -18.98
N ARG A 28 8.29 32.49 -19.91
CA ARG A 28 9.48 33.16 -20.49
C ARG A 28 10.25 34.12 -19.58
N ALA A 29 11.48 33.73 -19.27
CA ALA A 29 12.63 34.63 -19.35
C ALA A 29 13.76 33.88 -20.08
N LYS A 30 13.90 34.17 -21.38
CA LYS A 30 15.13 33.93 -22.14
C LYS A 30 15.86 35.27 -22.14
N ASN A 31 17.02 35.35 -21.52
CA ASN A 31 18.08 36.32 -21.81
C ASN A 31 19.35 35.83 -21.10
N GLN A 32 20.28 35.17 -21.80
CA GLN A 32 21.34 35.72 -22.66
C GLN A 32 22.70 35.60 -21.95
N LEU A 33 23.56 34.80 -22.59
CA LEU A 33 25.02 34.76 -22.63
C LEU A 33 25.81 35.37 -21.46
N SER A 34 26.63 34.54 -20.81
CA SER A 34 28.05 34.86 -20.68
C SER A 34 28.91 33.59 -20.57
N LEU A 35 30.09 33.72 -21.12
CA LEU A 35 31.15 32.77 -21.36
C LEU A 35 31.76 32.15 -20.08
N SER A 36 32.30 30.95 -20.27
CA SER A 36 33.56 30.47 -19.67
C SER A 36 33.65 30.28 -18.15
N HIS A 37 33.37 29.06 -17.70
CA HIS A 37 34.42 28.17 -17.16
C HIS A 37 33.88 26.75 -17.05
N ARG A 38 34.66 25.81 -17.59
CA ARG A 38 34.47 24.38 -17.46
C ARG A 38 34.80 23.99 -16.01
N THR A 39 33.82 24.00 -15.12
CA THR A 39 33.91 23.31 -13.83
C THR A 39 33.32 21.92 -13.99
N ALA A 40 34.12 20.90 -13.71
CA ALA A 40 33.68 19.52 -13.66
C ALA A 40 32.57 19.39 -12.60
N THR A 41 31.31 19.29 -13.05
CA THR A 41 30.21 18.88 -12.20
C THR A 41 30.35 17.38 -11.96
N THR A 42 31.07 17.01 -10.91
CA THR A 42 30.94 15.69 -10.29
C THR A 42 29.44 15.48 -10.01
N PRO A 43 28.82 14.38 -10.45
CA PRO A 43 27.45 14.09 -10.06
C PRO A 43 27.49 13.78 -8.57
N ARG A 44 27.12 14.78 -7.74
CA ARG A 44 26.87 14.60 -6.32
C ARG A 44 25.65 13.68 -6.21
N VAL A 45 25.89 12.37 -6.18
CA VAL A 45 24.88 11.37 -5.83
C VAL A 45 24.53 11.64 -4.38
N SER A 46 23.50 12.44 -4.16
CA SER A 46 22.97 12.66 -2.82
C SER A 46 22.32 11.34 -2.41
N PRO A 47 22.72 10.71 -1.30
CA PRO A 47 22.01 9.54 -0.79
C PRO A 47 20.63 10.03 -0.35
N SER A 48 19.65 9.93 -1.26
CA SER A 48 18.24 10.10 -0.94
C SER A 48 17.91 9.08 0.16
N PRO A 49 17.13 9.44 1.21
CA PRO A 49 16.68 8.48 2.20
C PRO A 49 16.05 7.27 1.49
N PRO A 50 16.20 6.04 2.02
CA PRO A 50 15.69 4.84 1.37
C PRO A 50 14.22 5.08 1.01
N ASN A 51 13.99 5.28 -0.29
CA ASN A 51 12.73 5.78 -0.77
C ASN A 51 11.68 4.69 -0.55
N ALA A 52 10.44 5.06 -0.22
CA ALA A 52 9.38 4.09 0.09
C ALA A 52 9.14 3.07 -1.04
N SER A 53 9.56 3.42 -2.26
CA SER A 53 9.66 2.53 -3.43
C SER A 53 10.66 1.39 -3.25
N THR A 54 11.88 1.65 -2.79
CA THR A 54 12.89 0.61 -2.49
C THR A 54 12.42 -0.30 -1.36
N ALA A 55 11.84 0.25 -0.29
CA ALA A 55 11.31 -0.57 0.80
C ALA A 55 10.16 -1.48 0.34
N ARG A 56 9.28 -0.98 -0.54
CA ARG A 56 8.22 -1.79 -1.14
C ARG A 56 8.80 -2.87 -2.05
N ALA A 57 9.75 -2.54 -2.92
CA ALA A 57 10.40 -3.49 -3.82
C ALA A 57 11.11 -4.59 -3.03
N GLN A 58 11.81 -4.25 -1.96
CA GLN A 58 12.43 -5.21 -1.05
C GLN A 58 11.39 -6.17 -0.44
N LEU A 59 10.25 -5.65 0.04
CA LEU A 59 9.19 -6.51 0.58
C LEU A 59 8.56 -7.43 -0.47
N VAL A 60 8.43 -6.97 -1.72
CA VAL A 60 7.97 -7.81 -2.83
C VAL A 60 8.95 -8.97 -3.03
N GLU A 61 10.24 -8.66 -3.19
CA GLU A 61 11.30 -9.65 -3.41
C GLU A 61 11.34 -10.71 -2.30
N VAL A 62 11.34 -10.25 -1.04
CA VAL A 62 11.33 -11.15 0.11
C VAL A 62 10.10 -12.04 0.09
N LEU A 63 8.91 -11.51 -0.19
CA LEU A 63 7.68 -12.29 -0.20
C LEU A 63 7.63 -13.32 -1.34
N LEU A 64 8.19 -12.99 -2.52
CA LEU A 64 8.34 -13.94 -3.63
C LEU A 64 9.27 -15.10 -3.26
N ARG A 65 10.39 -14.83 -2.60
CA ARG A 65 11.31 -15.87 -2.10
C ARG A 65 10.66 -16.75 -1.04
N VAL A 66 9.81 -16.19 -0.16
CA VAL A 66 9.00 -17.01 0.76
C VAL A 66 8.09 -17.98 -0.02
N GLY A 67 7.53 -17.54 -1.15
CA GLY A 67 6.77 -18.41 -2.05
C GLY A 67 7.59 -19.53 -2.69
N GLN A 68 8.92 -19.41 -2.71
CA GLN A 68 9.87 -20.44 -3.15
C GLN A 68 10.39 -21.29 -1.98
N GLU A 69 9.70 -21.27 -0.83
CA GLU A 69 10.08 -22.01 0.38
C GLU A 69 11.46 -21.62 0.95
N ASP A 70 11.89 -20.37 0.74
CA ASP A 70 13.10 -19.83 1.34
C ASP A 70 12.87 -19.41 2.81
N ARG A 71 13.43 -20.18 3.73
CA ARG A 71 13.34 -19.93 5.18
C ARG A 71 14.03 -18.63 5.62
N ALA A 72 15.13 -18.26 4.97
CA ALA A 72 15.84 -17.02 5.28
C ALA A 72 15.00 -15.81 4.84
N ALA A 73 14.28 -15.93 3.72
CA ALA A 73 13.33 -14.92 3.29
C ALA A 73 12.16 -14.76 4.29
N LEU A 74 11.65 -15.87 4.88
CA LEU A 74 10.60 -15.77 5.89
C LEU A 74 11.10 -15.02 7.14
N SER A 75 12.33 -15.29 7.58
CA SER A 75 12.95 -14.58 8.69
C SER A 75 13.13 -13.08 8.39
N ALA A 76 13.56 -12.74 7.18
CA ALA A 76 13.65 -11.35 6.74
C ALA A 76 12.26 -10.68 6.69
N LEU A 77 11.24 -11.37 6.18
CA LEU A 77 9.88 -10.88 6.15
C LEU A 77 9.36 -10.58 7.56
N TYR A 78 9.61 -11.50 8.49
CA TYR A 78 9.26 -11.33 9.90
C TYR A 78 9.90 -10.07 10.46
N THR A 79 11.22 -9.92 10.31
CA THR A 79 11.97 -8.76 10.81
C THR A 79 11.42 -7.43 10.28
N LEU A 80 11.03 -7.39 9.01
CA LEU A 80 10.52 -6.18 8.36
C LEU A 80 9.07 -5.83 8.71
N THR A 81 8.26 -6.81 9.15
CA THR A 81 6.79 -6.64 9.21
C THR A 81 6.16 -6.96 10.55
N SER A 82 6.86 -7.66 11.45
CA SER A 82 6.31 -8.17 12.72
C SER A 82 5.71 -7.08 13.58
N ALA A 83 6.40 -5.96 13.78
CA ALA A 83 5.89 -4.84 14.58
C ALA A 83 4.55 -4.29 14.07
N LYS A 84 4.39 -4.19 12.74
CA LYS A 84 3.15 -3.69 12.11
C LYS A 84 2.02 -4.70 12.25
N LEU A 85 2.28 -5.98 11.96
CA LEU A 85 1.27 -7.02 12.04
C LEU A 85 0.86 -7.29 13.49
N PHE A 86 1.82 -7.28 14.41
CA PHE A 86 1.57 -7.34 15.85
C PHE A 86 0.64 -6.22 16.31
N GLY A 87 0.87 -4.97 15.88
CA GLY A 87 -0.02 -3.86 16.21
C GLY A 87 -1.45 -4.02 15.67
N ILE A 88 -1.64 -4.72 14.55
CA ILE A 88 -2.96 -5.08 14.02
C ILE A 88 -3.62 -6.14 14.91
N CYS A 89 -2.89 -7.21 15.23
CA CYS A 89 -3.36 -8.29 16.09
C CYS A 89 -3.72 -7.76 17.49
N LEU A 90 -2.84 -6.98 18.12
CA LEU A 90 -3.06 -6.40 19.44
C LEU A 90 -4.32 -5.53 19.51
N ARG A 91 -4.58 -4.72 18.48
CA ARG A 91 -5.79 -3.88 18.44
C ARG A 91 -7.08 -4.69 18.36
N ILE A 92 -7.03 -5.91 17.81
CA ILE A 92 -8.22 -6.75 17.62
C ILE A 92 -8.39 -7.71 18.82
N CYS A 93 -7.30 -8.32 19.28
CA CYS A 93 -7.29 -9.27 20.39
C CYS A 93 -7.43 -8.58 21.76
N GLY A 94 -6.89 -7.36 21.92
CA GLY A 94 -6.95 -6.60 23.18
C GLY A 94 -5.94 -7.04 24.25
N GLU A 95 -5.32 -8.21 24.09
CA GLU A 95 -4.31 -8.75 24.99
C GLU A 95 -3.02 -9.09 24.24
N ARG A 96 -1.87 -8.88 24.89
CA ARG A 96 -0.55 -9.11 24.32
C ARG A 96 -0.28 -10.58 23.99
N GLN A 97 -0.53 -11.50 24.93
CA GLN A 97 -0.26 -12.92 24.73
C GLN A 97 -1.05 -13.48 23.55
N ALA A 98 -2.36 -13.21 23.51
CA ALA A 98 -3.22 -13.56 22.39
C ALA A 98 -2.72 -12.99 21.05
N ALA A 99 -2.25 -11.74 21.03
CA ALA A 99 -1.74 -11.13 19.81
C ALA A 99 -0.43 -11.77 19.33
N GLU A 100 0.43 -12.24 20.22
CA GLU A 100 1.65 -12.97 19.90
C GLU A 100 1.31 -14.34 19.28
N ASP A 101 0.37 -15.08 19.88
CA ASP A 101 -0.09 -16.38 19.37
C ASP A 101 -0.72 -16.24 17.98
N VAL A 102 -1.62 -15.27 17.80
CA VAL A 102 -2.23 -14.96 16.50
C VAL A 102 -1.17 -14.56 15.47
N LEU A 103 -0.17 -13.77 15.87
CA LEU A 103 0.90 -13.35 14.95
C LEU A 103 1.71 -14.56 14.45
N GLN A 104 2.00 -15.53 15.32
CA GLN A 104 2.68 -16.75 14.90
C GLN A 104 1.86 -17.51 13.85
N GLU A 105 0.56 -17.67 14.08
CA GLU A 105 -0.34 -18.32 13.11
C GLU A 105 -0.42 -17.56 11.79
N VAL A 106 -0.38 -16.23 11.82
CA VAL A 106 -0.32 -15.39 10.61
C VAL A 106 0.90 -15.74 9.77
N TYR A 107 2.08 -15.88 10.37
CA TYR A 107 3.28 -16.26 9.62
C TYR A 107 3.23 -17.69 9.10
N LEU A 108 2.57 -18.62 9.80
CA LEU A 108 2.30 -19.97 9.27
C LEU A 108 1.38 -19.93 8.05
N ILE A 109 0.34 -19.08 8.07
CA ILE A 109 -0.54 -18.87 6.92
C ILE A 109 0.21 -18.21 5.76
N VAL A 110 1.05 -17.22 6.05
CA VAL A 110 1.90 -16.57 5.04
C VAL A 110 2.81 -17.57 4.36
N TRP A 111 3.51 -18.42 5.12
CA TRP A 111 4.35 -19.49 4.57
C TRP A 111 3.58 -20.36 3.56
N LYS A 112 2.38 -20.80 3.93
CA LYS A 112 1.53 -21.65 3.09
C LYS A 112 0.95 -20.94 1.86
N ARG A 113 0.78 -19.62 1.89
CA ARG A 113 0.06 -18.85 0.87
C ARG A 113 0.95 -17.96 0.01
N ALA A 114 2.22 -17.77 0.38
CA ALA A 114 3.14 -16.86 -0.30
C ALA A 114 3.34 -17.22 -1.78
N GLY A 115 3.29 -18.51 -2.14
CA GLY A 115 3.39 -18.95 -3.54
C GLY A 115 2.27 -18.45 -4.45
N GLY A 116 1.15 -17.98 -3.90
CA GLY A 116 0.06 -17.34 -4.66
C GLY A 116 0.02 -15.82 -4.56
N TYR A 117 1.09 -15.20 -4.02
CA TYR A 117 1.17 -13.74 -3.94
C TYR A 117 1.52 -13.14 -5.31
N GLU A 118 0.67 -12.24 -5.80
CA GLU A 118 0.84 -11.53 -7.07
C GLU A 118 1.12 -10.04 -6.82
N PRO A 119 2.35 -9.53 -7.10
CA PRO A 119 2.74 -8.14 -6.83
C PRO A 119 1.86 -7.07 -7.49
N GLY A 120 1.22 -7.41 -8.62
CA GLY A 120 0.31 -6.51 -9.33
C GLY A 120 -1.10 -6.40 -8.72
N ARG A 121 -1.51 -7.38 -7.90
CA ARG A 121 -2.89 -7.43 -7.35
C ARG A 121 -3.03 -6.67 -6.04
N ALA A 122 -1.99 -6.70 -5.20
CA ALA A 122 -1.97 -6.00 -3.92
C ALA A 122 -0.54 -5.72 -3.47
N SER A 123 -0.33 -4.62 -2.74
CA SER A 123 0.96 -4.38 -2.09
C SER A 123 1.24 -5.47 -1.03
N PRO A 124 2.53 -5.82 -0.77
CA PRO A 124 2.86 -6.86 0.22
C PRO A 124 2.25 -6.56 1.60
N ILE A 125 2.34 -5.29 2.03
CA ILE A 125 1.78 -4.85 3.32
C ILE A 125 0.26 -5.01 3.36
N THR A 126 -0.44 -4.67 2.27
CA THR A 126 -1.90 -4.83 2.19
C THR A 126 -2.29 -6.30 2.31
N TRP A 127 -1.61 -7.18 1.59
CA TRP A 127 -1.88 -8.62 1.61
C TRP A 127 -1.63 -9.23 2.99
N LEU A 128 -0.48 -8.91 3.62
CA LEU A 128 -0.14 -9.35 4.97
C LEU A 128 -1.13 -8.82 6.03
N ALA A 129 -1.50 -7.54 5.95
CA ALA A 129 -2.45 -6.94 6.88
C ALA A 129 -3.85 -7.57 6.79
N THR A 130 -4.27 -7.97 5.59
CA THR A 130 -5.53 -8.71 5.40
C THR A 130 -5.49 -10.08 6.08
N ILE A 131 -4.39 -10.83 5.93
CA ILE A 131 -4.22 -12.12 6.62
C ILE A 131 -4.25 -11.91 8.14
N ALA A 132 -3.49 -10.93 8.65
CA ALA A 132 -3.41 -10.64 10.08
C ALA A 132 -4.77 -10.24 10.68
N ARG A 133 -5.49 -9.35 10.01
CA ARG A 133 -6.83 -8.91 10.44
C ARG A 133 -7.80 -10.08 10.46
N ASN A 134 -7.86 -10.87 9.39
CA ASN A 134 -8.80 -11.99 9.30
C ASN A 134 -8.51 -13.01 10.40
N ARG A 135 -7.23 -13.36 10.60
CA ARG A 135 -6.86 -14.33 11.63
C ARG A 135 -7.18 -13.84 13.05
N ALA A 136 -6.93 -12.56 13.34
CA ALA A 136 -7.26 -11.99 14.64
C ALA A 136 -8.78 -11.92 14.88
N ILE A 137 -9.58 -11.64 13.85
CA ILE A 137 -11.05 -11.68 13.95
C ILE A 137 -11.53 -13.11 14.22
N ASP A 138 -10.95 -14.09 13.54
CA ASP A 138 -11.32 -15.50 13.72
C ASP A 138 -10.96 -15.97 15.14
N TRP A 139 -9.78 -15.61 15.65
CA TRP A 139 -9.38 -15.89 17.03
C TRP A 139 -10.37 -15.31 18.05
N ARG A 140 -10.82 -14.06 17.86
CA ARG A 140 -11.78 -13.40 18.76
C ARG A 140 -13.19 -14.02 18.72
N ARG A 141 -13.48 -14.86 17.73
CA ARG A 141 -14.78 -15.54 17.57
C ARG A 141 -14.77 -16.97 18.11
N ALA A 142 -13.60 -17.54 18.32
CA ALA A 142 -13.41 -18.88 18.88
C ALA A 142 -13.61 -18.86 20.40
#